data_AF-A0A8T5PR82-F1
#
_entry.id   AF-A0A8T5PR82-F1
#
_cell.length_a   1.000
_cell.length_b   1.000
_cell.length_c   1.000
_cell.angle_alpha   90.00
_cell.angle_beta   90.00
_cell.angle_gamma   90.00
#
_symmetry.space_group_name_H-M   'P 1'
#
loop_
_entity.id
_entity.type
_entity.pdbx_description
1 polymer ?
#
loop_
_entity_poly.entity_id
_entity_poly.type
_entity_poly.pdbx_seq_one_letter_code
_entity_poly.pdbx_strand_id
1 'polypeptide(L)'
;MDLLEVIDVLEQESDSVLPKGQTKVNTDFSFDDEMFSKMANFIINLDPDNLSDDQVQEIINMIEKLEIENDDVSEVRNPRLAKRTLQTKNQASKKWYRKNRTQIKRRKAKMRRSSEGRKRLKAKERLASQGKTPTGRRKVRYHRRKRSDRDNKE
;
A
#
# COMPACT_ATOMS: atom_id res chain seq x y z
N MET A 1 -38.02 -0.13 11.86
CA MET A 1 -36.84 -0.32 10.99
C MET A 1 -35.75 -0.84 11.86
N ASP A 2 -35.35 -2.09 11.64
CA ASP A 2 -34.38 -2.75 12.49
C ASP A 2 -32.99 -2.18 12.20
N LEU A 3 -32.20 -1.93 13.25
CA LEU A 3 -30.84 -1.38 13.17
C LEU A 3 -29.92 -2.21 12.25
N LEU A 4 -30.23 -3.49 12.04
CA LEU A 4 -29.52 -4.38 11.12
C LEU A 4 -29.79 -4.07 9.65
N GLU A 5 -31.01 -3.67 9.26
CA GLU A 5 -31.32 -3.29 7.88
C GLU A 5 -30.66 -1.95 7.51
N VAL A 6 -30.51 -1.05 8.48
CA VAL A 6 -29.82 0.25 8.28
C VAL A 6 -28.32 0.05 8.01
N ILE A 7 -27.70 -0.95 8.65
CA ILE A 7 -26.28 -1.28 8.46
C ILE A 7 -26.04 -1.93 7.09
N ASP A 8 -26.90 -2.86 6.66
CA ASP A 8 -26.76 -3.52 5.35
C ASP A 8 -26.94 -2.54 4.17
N VAL A 9 -27.82 -1.53 4.33
CA VAL A 9 -27.99 -0.46 3.32
C VAL A 9 -26.76 0.45 3.27
N LEU A 10 -26.15 0.78 4.42
CA LEU A 10 -24.95 1.61 4.48
C LEU A 10 -23.68 0.88 3.98
N GLU A 11 -23.57 -0.44 4.18
CA GLU A 11 -22.43 -1.21 3.65
C GLU A 11 -22.49 -1.35 2.12
N GLN A 12 -23.69 -1.47 1.53
CA GLN A 12 -23.83 -1.58 0.07
C GLN A 12 -23.52 -0.28 -0.70
N GLU A 13 -23.67 0.90 -0.09
CA GLU A 13 -23.31 2.18 -0.74
C GLU A 13 -21.79 2.45 -0.75
N SER A 14 -21.03 1.78 0.11
CA SER A 14 -19.60 2.05 0.30
C SER A 14 -18.66 1.32 -0.68
N ASP A 15 -19.16 0.32 -1.40
CA ASP A 15 -18.34 -0.57 -2.24
C ASP A 15 -18.47 -0.30 -3.75
N SER A 16 -18.89 0.92 -4.11
CA SER A 16 -18.71 1.43 -5.47
C SER A 16 -17.24 1.82 -5.68
N VAL A 17 -16.42 0.82 -6.03
CA VAL A 17 -15.06 1.03 -6.51
C VAL A 17 -15.13 1.94 -7.75
N LEU A 18 -14.86 3.23 -7.56
CA LEU A 18 -14.83 4.21 -8.63
C LEU A 18 -13.90 3.69 -9.76
N PRO A 19 -14.42 3.52 -10.99
CA PRO A 19 -13.60 3.04 -12.09
C PRO A 19 -12.47 4.05 -12.35
N LYS A 20 -11.25 3.51 -12.49
CA LYS A 20 -10.06 4.32 -12.83
C LYS A 20 -10.32 5.10 -14.12
N GLY A 21 -10.55 6.40 -13.99
CA GLY A 21 -10.79 7.31 -15.12
C GLY A 21 -11.92 8.32 -14.92
N GLN A 22 -12.74 8.21 -13.87
CA GLN A 22 -13.81 9.17 -13.57
C GLN A 22 -13.69 9.77 -12.17
N THR A 23 -12.65 10.57 -11.96
CA THR A 23 -12.66 11.61 -10.92
C THR A 23 -12.24 12.91 -11.57
N LYS A 24 -13.04 13.35 -12.55
CA LYS A 24 -13.13 14.78 -12.84
C LYS A 24 -14.09 15.32 -11.79
N VAL A 25 -13.56 15.61 -10.60
CA VAL A 25 -14.23 16.52 -9.70
C VAL A 25 -14.22 17.84 -10.44
N ASN A 26 -15.39 18.33 -10.87
CA ASN A 26 -15.50 19.69 -11.37
C ASN A 26 -15.18 20.60 -10.18
N THR A 27 -13.93 21.00 -10.05
CA THR A 27 -13.51 22.07 -9.15
C THR A 27 -13.75 23.41 -9.83
N ASP A 28 -14.94 23.58 -10.40
CA ASP A 28 -15.40 24.89 -10.86
C ASP A 28 -15.93 25.64 -9.63
N PHE A 29 -15.06 25.84 -8.64
CA PHE A 29 -15.24 26.93 -7.69
C PHE A 29 -14.86 28.19 -8.47
N SER A 30 -15.82 28.73 -9.23
CA SER A 30 -15.69 30.09 -9.73
C SER A 30 -15.64 31.00 -8.52
N PHE A 31 -14.45 31.50 -8.21
CA PHE A 31 -14.28 32.51 -7.18
C PHE A 31 -15.03 33.76 -7.66
N ASP A 32 -16.15 34.06 -7.00
CA ASP A 32 -16.98 35.20 -7.35
C ASP A 32 -16.27 36.48 -6.87
N ASP A 33 -15.40 37.02 -7.73
CA ASP A 33 -14.63 38.25 -7.48
C ASP A 33 -15.54 39.43 -7.10
N GLU A 34 -16.79 39.44 -7.58
CA GLU A 34 -17.76 40.48 -7.26
C GLU A 34 -18.29 40.32 -5.83
N MET A 35 -18.58 39.08 -5.42
CA MET A 35 -18.97 38.77 -4.04
C MET A 35 -17.81 39.05 -3.07
N PHE A 36 -16.58 38.66 -3.43
CA PHE A 36 -15.39 38.94 -2.63
C PHE A 36 -15.13 40.45 -2.50
N SER A 37 -15.25 41.21 -3.59
CA SER A 37 -15.07 42.67 -3.56
C SER A 37 -16.15 43.37 -2.71
N LYS A 38 -17.40 42.88 -2.74
CA LYS A 38 -18.48 43.37 -1.87
C LYS A 38 -18.21 43.05 -0.41
N MET A 39 -17.73 41.84 -0.10
CA MET A 39 -17.35 41.46 1.27
C MET A 39 -16.13 42.26 1.76
N ALA A 40 -15.12 42.45 0.93
CA ALA A 40 -13.94 43.24 1.28
C ALA A 40 -14.30 44.71 1.52
N ASN A 41 -15.14 45.31 0.67
CA ASN A 41 -15.64 46.67 0.90
C ASN A 41 -16.52 46.77 2.15
N PHE A 42 -17.32 45.74 2.46
CA PHE A 42 -18.09 45.70 3.69
C PHE A 42 -17.17 45.63 4.92
N ILE A 43 -16.12 44.81 4.89
CA ILE A 43 -15.13 44.68 5.97
C ILE A 43 -14.28 45.95 6.15
N ILE A 44 -13.87 46.60 5.06
CA ILE A 44 -13.07 47.84 5.12
C ILE A 44 -13.91 49.02 5.65
N ASN A 45 -15.21 49.05 5.34
CA ASN A 45 -16.13 50.09 5.82
C ASN A 45 -16.85 49.72 7.13
N LEU A 46 -16.54 48.55 7.71
CA LEU A 46 -16.96 48.19 9.06
C LEU A 46 -16.11 49.00 10.04
N ASP A 47 -16.61 50.17 10.41
CA ASP A 47 -16.03 50.99 11.47
C ASP A 47 -16.34 50.31 12.82
N PRO A 48 -15.34 49.79 13.56
CA PRO A 48 -15.59 49.05 14.80
C PRO A 48 -16.27 49.90 15.87
N ASP A 49 -16.15 51.22 15.76
CA ASP A 49 -16.70 52.20 16.70
C ASP A 49 -18.17 52.58 16.41
N ASN A 50 -18.73 52.19 15.26
CA ASN A 50 -20.13 52.44 14.87
C ASN A 50 -21.00 51.17 14.87
N LEU A 51 -20.47 50.04 15.32
CA LEU A 51 -21.25 48.82 15.53
C LEU A 51 -22.06 48.94 16.81
N SER A 52 -23.34 48.55 16.76
CA SER A 52 -24.10 48.41 18.00
C SER A 52 -23.57 47.20 18.79
N ASP A 53 -23.60 47.28 20.12
CA ASP A 53 -23.15 46.19 21.00
C ASP A 53 -23.82 44.83 20.65
N ASP A 54 -25.07 44.87 20.18
CA ASP A 54 -25.81 43.70 19.72
C ASP A 54 -25.18 43.04 18.46
N GLN A 55 -24.70 43.84 17.51
CA GLN A 55 -24.05 43.35 16.30
C GLN A 55 -22.66 42.79 16.60
N VAL A 56 -21.93 43.41 17.52
CA VAL A 56 -20.64 42.90 18.00
C VAL A 56 -20.84 41.54 18.67
N GLN A 57 -21.85 41.40 19.53
CA GLN A 57 -22.14 40.13 20.20
C GLN A 57 -22.54 39.03 19.21
N GLU A 58 -23.30 39.36 18.16
CA GLU A 58 -23.65 38.41 17.11
C GLU A 58 -22.43 37.93 16.31
N ILE A 59 -21.49 38.84 16.02
CA ILE A 59 -20.21 38.51 15.36
C ILE A 59 -19.35 37.60 16.25
N ILE A 60 -19.25 37.88 17.55
CA ILE A 60 -18.54 37.01 18.51
C ILE A 60 -19.15 35.61 18.50
N ASN A 61 -20.50 35.51 18.57
CA ASN A 61 -21.19 34.23 18.55
C ASN A 61 -20.99 33.46 17.22
N MET A 62 -20.80 34.16 16.10
CA MET A 62 -20.48 33.55 14.81
C MET A 62 -19.03 33.05 14.77
N ILE A 63 -18.08 33.81 15.31
CA ILE A 63 -16.67 33.41 15.40
C ILE A 63 -16.54 32.16 16.29
N GLU A 64 -17.18 32.14 17.46
CA GLU A 64 -17.16 30.98 18.37
C GLU A 64 -17.74 29.72 17.71
N LYS A 65 -18.79 29.86 16.89
CA LYS A 65 -19.36 28.72 16.13
C LYS A 65 -18.42 28.21 15.03
N LEU A 66 -17.66 29.10 14.39
CA LEU A 66 -16.70 28.75 13.34
C LEU A 66 -15.40 28.15 13.92
N GLU A 67 -14.98 28.55 15.12
CA GLU A 67 -13.83 27.94 15.79
C GLU A 67 -14.08 26.47 16.16
N ILE A 68 -15.33 26.09 16.45
CA ILE A 68 -15.70 24.71 16.77
C ILE A 68 -15.58 23.77 15.55
N GLU A 69 -15.77 24.27 14.32
CA GLU A 69 -15.62 23.42 13.11
C GLU A 69 -14.16 23.16 12.71
N ASN A 70 -13.19 23.91 13.24
CA ASN A 70 -11.77 23.70 12.90
C ASN A 70 -11.08 22.60 13.73
N ASP A 71 -11.61 22.26 14.92
CA ASP A 71 -10.99 21.24 15.77
C ASP A 71 -11.39 19.81 15.37
N ASP A 72 -12.55 19.61 14.74
CA ASP A 72 -13.08 18.27 14.40
C ASP A 72 -12.52 17.66 13.10
N VAL A 73 -11.76 18.42 12.29
CA VAL A 73 -11.23 17.93 11.01
C VAL A 73 -9.84 17.27 11.15
N SER A 74 -9.20 17.37 12.32
CA SER A 74 -7.80 16.94 12.46
C SER A 74 -7.58 15.46 12.83
N GLU A 75 -8.64 14.70 13.12
CA GLU A 75 -8.52 13.28 13.48
C GLU A 75 -9.08 12.30 12.43
N VAL A 76 -8.89 12.58 11.14
CA VAL A 76 -8.83 11.46 10.17
C VAL A 76 -7.53 10.71 10.46
N ARG A 77 -7.64 9.78 11.41
CA ARG A 77 -6.60 8.86 11.89
C ARG A 77 -6.08 8.08 10.69
N ASN A 78 -5.13 8.68 9.98
CA ASN A 78 -4.51 8.13 8.79
C ASN A 78 -4.11 6.69 9.14
N PRO A 79 -4.74 5.65 8.55
CA PRO A 79 -4.42 4.28 8.90
C PRO A 79 -2.93 4.16 8.67
N ARG A 80 -2.18 3.74 9.70
CA ARG A 80 -0.72 3.60 9.64
C ARG A 80 -0.39 2.69 8.46
N LEU A 81 -0.17 3.28 7.28
CA LEU A 81 0.17 2.55 6.08
C LEU A 81 1.46 1.82 6.42
N ALA A 82 1.40 0.48 6.38
CA ALA A 82 2.54 -0.34 6.75
C ALA A 82 3.78 0.19 6.03
N LYS A 83 4.82 0.58 6.79
CA LYS A 83 6.06 1.12 6.25
C LYS A 83 6.47 0.22 5.09
N ARG A 84 6.57 0.78 3.86
CA ARG A 84 7.02 0.04 2.67
C ARG A 84 8.28 -0.70 3.07
N THR A 85 8.19 -2.02 3.15
CA THR A 85 9.36 -2.84 3.49
C THR A 85 10.45 -2.50 2.48
N LEU A 86 11.61 -2.08 2.98
CA LEU A 86 12.75 -1.77 2.13
C LEU A 86 12.95 -2.94 1.17
N GLN A 87 12.97 -2.62 -0.13
CA GLN A 87 13.05 -3.60 -1.18
C GLN A 87 14.31 -4.44 -0.94
N THR A 88 14.14 -5.67 -0.47
CA THR A 88 15.29 -6.53 -0.15
C THR A 88 16.15 -6.65 -1.42
N LYS A 89 17.49 -6.65 -1.27
CA LYS A 89 18.46 -6.70 -2.37
C LYS A 89 18.19 -7.80 -3.44
N ASN A 90 17.36 -8.79 -3.11
CA ASN A 90 16.94 -9.90 -3.98
C ASN A 90 15.61 -9.73 -4.73
N GLN A 91 14.84 -8.66 -4.55
CA GLN A 91 13.55 -8.50 -5.25
C GLN A 91 13.72 -8.30 -6.77
N ALA A 92 14.72 -7.55 -7.20
CA ALA A 92 15.00 -7.32 -8.62
C ALA A 92 15.35 -8.64 -9.35
N SER A 93 16.22 -9.45 -8.76
CA SER A 93 16.58 -10.79 -9.26
C SER A 93 15.36 -11.72 -9.36
N LYS A 94 14.50 -11.73 -8.32
CA LYS A 94 13.24 -12.50 -8.33
C LYS A 94 12.29 -12.04 -9.44
N LYS A 95 12.12 -10.72 -9.63
CA LYS A 95 11.27 -10.14 -10.69
C LYS A 95 11.80 -10.51 -12.07
N TRP A 96 13.11 -10.40 -12.28
CA TRP A 96 13.77 -10.82 -13.53
C TRP A 96 13.58 -12.31 -13.81
N TYR A 97 13.79 -13.18 -12.80
CA TYR A 97 13.60 -14.62 -12.95
C TYR A 97 12.15 -14.98 -13.31
N ARG A 98 11.17 -14.30 -12.69
CA ARG A 98 9.75 -14.50 -13.00
C ARG A 98 9.45 -14.13 -14.45
N LYS A 99 9.92 -12.96 -14.91
CA LYS A 99 9.75 -12.50 -16.31
C LYS A 99 10.37 -13.47 -17.32
N ASN A 100 11.51 -14.07 -16.98
CA ASN A 100 12.27 -14.96 -17.89
C ASN A 100 12.06 -16.47 -17.64
N ARG A 101 11.09 -16.85 -16.79
CA ARG A 101 10.93 -18.23 -16.31
C ARG A 101 10.76 -19.24 -17.44
N THR A 102 9.97 -18.90 -18.45
CA THR A 102 9.68 -19.75 -19.62
C THR A 102 10.91 -19.95 -20.49
N GLN A 103 11.65 -18.88 -20.79
CA GLN A 103 12.88 -18.94 -21.57
C GLN A 103 13.95 -19.78 -20.86
N ILE A 104 14.11 -19.61 -19.54
CA ILE A 104 15.02 -20.42 -18.72
C ILE A 104 14.63 -21.90 -18.78
N LYS A 105 13.32 -22.22 -18.68
CA LYS A 105 12.82 -23.61 -18.81
C LYS A 105 13.14 -24.20 -20.19
N ARG A 106 12.88 -23.45 -21.27
CA ARG A 106 13.19 -23.89 -22.65
C ARG A 106 14.68 -24.14 -22.84
N ARG A 107 15.54 -23.22 -22.38
CA ARG A 107 17.01 -23.36 -22.46
C ARG A 107 17.51 -24.59 -21.68
N LYS A 108 16.98 -24.82 -20.47
CA LYS A 108 17.28 -26.03 -19.68
C LYS A 108 16.82 -27.31 -20.41
N ALA A 109 15.62 -27.32 -20.99
CA ALA A 109 15.12 -28.47 -21.73
C ALA A 109 15.98 -28.76 -22.98
N LYS A 110 16.36 -27.73 -23.75
CA LYS A 110 17.27 -27.88 -24.90
C LYS A 110 18.62 -28.45 -24.47
N MET A 111 19.20 -27.92 -23.39
CA MET A 111 20.46 -28.43 -22.84
C MET A 111 20.34 -29.88 -22.38
N ARG A 112 19.24 -30.27 -21.71
CA ARG A 112 19.03 -31.67 -21.31
C ARG A 112 18.92 -32.64 -22.50
N ARG A 113 18.39 -32.17 -23.63
CA ARG A 113 18.24 -32.99 -24.84
C ARG A 113 19.55 -33.16 -25.62
N SER A 114 20.46 -32.18 -25.55
CA SER A 114 21.73 -32.22 -26.29
C SER A 114 22.66 -33.33 -25.78
N SER A 115 23.54 -33.81 -26.66
CA SER A 115 24.54 -34.84 -26.33
C SER A 115 25.45 -34.41 -25.17
N GLU A 116 25.90 -33.15 -25.17
CA GLU A 116 26.73 -32.58 -24.11
C GLU A 116 25.98 -32.53 -22.77
N GLY A 117 24.72 -32.10 -22.75
CA GLY A 117 23.95 -32.06 -21.52
C GLY A 117 23.66 -33.46 -20.95
N ARG A 118 23.43 -34.45 -21.81
CA ARG A 118 23.35 -35.87 -21.38
C ARG A 118 24.65 -36.34 -20.75
N LYS A 119 25.81 -36.02 -21.33
CA LYS A 119 27.13 -36.34 -20.75
C LYS A 119 27.31 -35.69 -19.36
N ARG A 120 26.96 -34.40 -19.22
CA ARG A 120 27.01 -33.68 -17.93
C ARG A 120 26.09 -34.29 -16.87
N LEU A 121 24.87 -34.71 -17.25
CA LEU A 121 23.94 -35.37 -16.34
C LEU A 121 24.49 -36.72 -15.85
N LYS A 122 24.98 -37.57 -16.77
CA LYS A 122 25.62 -38.84 -16.40
C LYS A 122 26.84 -38.65 -15.49
N ALA A 123 27.68 -37.64 -15.76
CA ALA A 123 28.82 -37.32 -14.89
C ALA A 123 28.37 -36.92 -13.48
N LYS A 124 27.30 -36.12 -13.37
CA LYS A 124 26.72 -35.72 -12.07
C LYS A 124 26.14 -36.92 -11.32
N GLU A 125 25.45 -37.83 -12.01
CA GLU A 125 24.92 -39.06 -11.42
C GLU A 125 26.03 -39.97 -10.90
N ARG A 126 27.12 -40.14 -11.67
CA ARG A 126 28.31 -40.89 -11.24
C ARG A 126 28.96 -40.29 -9.99
N LEU A 127 29.06 -38.97 -9.91
CA LEU A 127 29.60 -38.31 -8.71
C LEU A 127 28.66 -38.49 -7.53
N ALA A 128 27.35 -38.37 -7.75
CA ALA A 128 26.36 -38.56 -6.69
C ALA A 128 26.35 -40.00 -6.13
N SER A 129 26.50 -41.02 -7.00
CA SER A 129 26.59 -42.42 -6.55
C SER A 129 27.87 -42.68 -5.74
N GLN A 130 28.98 -42.01 -6.08
CA GLN A 130 30.20 -42.02 -5.28
C GLN A 130 30.12 -41.16 -4.00
N GLY A 131 28.98 -40.51 -3.74
CA GLY A 131 28.83 -39.61 -2.60
C GLY A 131 29.69 -38.35 -2.69
N LYS A 132 29.99 -37.87 -3.91
CA LYS A 132 30.80 -36.68 -4.18
C LYS A 132 29.97 -35.52 -4.73
N THR A 133 30.46 -34.30 -4.55
CA THR A 133 29.91 -33.06 -5.14
C THR A 133 30.37 -32.92 -6.60
N PRO A 134 29.78 -32.01 -7.39
CA PRO A 134 30.28 -31.68 -8.73
C PRO A 134 31.75 -31.20 -8.75
N THR A 135 32.24 -30.69 -7.63
CA THR A 135 33.64 -30.29 -7.42
C THR A 135 34.54 -31.45 -6.97
N GLY A 136 34.03 -32.68 -6.92
CA GLY A 136 34.78 -33.89 -6.53
C GLY A 136 34.93 -34.11 -5.03
N ARG A 137 34.51 -33.16 -4.19
CA ARG A 137 34.61 -33.27 -2.72
C ARG A 137 33.59 -34.27 -2.17
N ARG A 138 33.89 -34.94 -1.05
CA ARG A 138 32.94 -35.84 -0.39
C ARG A 138 31.72 -35.02 0.10
N LYS A 139 30.52 -35.48 -0.22
CA LYS A 139 29.26 -34.84 0.20
C LYS A 139 29.04 -35.12 1.69
N VAL A 140 29.27 -34.12 2.51
CA VAL A 140 28.92 -34.16 3.94
C VAL A 140 27.40 -34.30 4.07
N ARG A 141 26.93 -35.41 4.65
CA ARG A 141 25.55 -35.52 5.10
C ARG A 141 25.50 -34.89 6.48
N TYR A 142 24.96 -33.68 6.58
CA TYR A 142 24.55 -33.18 7.89
C TYR A 142 23.51 -34.15 8.44
N HIS A 143 23.72 -34.65 9.65
CA HIS A 143 22.68 -35.36 10.37
C HIS A 143 21.47 -34.42 10.42
N ARG A 144 20.35 -34.83 9.81
CA ARG A 144 19.08 -34.19 10.12
C ARG A 144 18.85 -34.46 11.60
N ARG A 145 19.07 -33.48 12.47
CA ARG A 145 18.50 -33.53 13.82
C ARG A 145 17.03 -33.87 13.63
N LYS A 146 16.59 -35.02 14.13
CA LYS A 146 15.17 -35.34 14.11
C LYS A 146 14.51 -34.25 14.98
N ARG A 147 13.47 -33.61 14.46
CA ARG A 147 12.71 -32.61 15.24
C ARG A 147 12.15 -33.21 16.53
N SER A 148 12.03 -34.53 16.61
CA SER A 148 11.58 -35.28 17.80
C SER A 148 12.43 -35.08 19.05
N ASP A 149 13.68 -34.65 18.93
CA ASP A 149 14.58 -34.53 20.09
C ASP A 149 14.48 -33.15 20.75
N ARG A 150 13.58 -32.28 20.28
CA ARG A 150 13.39 -30.93 20.83
C ARG A 150 12.31 -30.84 21.90
N ASP A 151 11.40 -31.81 21.94
CA ASP A 151 10.22 -31.77 22.81
C ASP A 151 10.42 -32.57 24.12
N ASN A 152 11.55 -33.26 24.31
CA ASN A 152 11.89 -34.01 25.53
C ASN A 152 12.92 -33.27 26.42
N LYS A 153 12.80 -31.95 26.55
CA LYS A 153 13.45 -31.20 27.63
C LYS A 153 12.37 -30.54 28.48
N GLU A 154 11.78 -31.35 29.36
CA GLU A 154 11.27 -30.87 30.65
C GLU A 154 12.46 -30.54 31.56
#